data_AF-A0A4P6FMK5-F1
#
_entry.id   AF-A0A4P6FMK5-F1
#
_cell.length_a   1.000
_cell.length_b   1.000
_cell.length_c   1.000
_cell.angle_alpha   90.00
_cell.angle_beta   90.00
_cell.angle_gamma   90.00
#
_symmetry.space_group_name_H-M   'P 1'
#
loop_
_entity.id
_entity.type
_entity.pdbx_description
1 polymer ?
#
loop_
_entity_poly.entity_id
_entity_poly.type
_entity_poly.pdbx_seq_one_letter_code
_entity_poly.pdbx_strand_id
1 'polypeptide(L)' 'MRYQVFFGAAFADAATLIDEYGAEAGREAKKRASRSRDLGNVVHFCRWRETERMIGALCEDAASGAIQ' A
#
# COMPACT_ATOMS: atom_id res chain seq x y z
N MET A 1 19.57 -7.81 7.21
CA MET A 1 18.26 -7.13 7.33
C MET A 1 18.13 -6.11 6.20
N ARG A 2 17.37 -6.45 5.14
CA ARG A 2 17.20 -5.62 3.91
C ARG A 2 15.91 -4.80 4.00
N TYR A 3 15.78 -3.93 4.99
CA TYR A 3 14.58 -3.09 5.17
C TYR A 3 14.33 -2.15 3.96
N GLN A 4 15.39 -1.66 3.31
CA GLN A 4 15.25 -0.78 2.16
C GLN A 4 14.55 -1.42 0.95
N VAL A 5 14.74 -2.74 0.73
CA VAL A 5 14.17 -3.42 -0.45
C VAL A 5 12.67 -3.64 -0.28
N PHE A 6 12.22 -3.92 0.95
CA PHE A 6 10.81 -4.13 1.27
C PHE A 6 10.03 -2.80 1.22
N PHE A 7 10.59 -1.74 1.79
CA PHE A 7 10.02 -0.39 1.71
C PHE A 7 9.91 0.10 0.26
N GLY A 8 10.93 -0.14 -0.58
CA GLY A 8 10.88 0.25 -1.99
C GLY A 8 9.79 -0.46 -2.80
N ALA A 9 9.56 -1.75 -2.54
CA ALA A 9 8.49 -2.50 -3.19
C ALA A 9 7.10 -2.03 -2.73
N ALA A 10 6.92 -1.80 -1.42
CA ALA A 10 5.66 -1.28 -0.89
C ALA A 10 5.35 0.13 -1.41
N PHE A 11 6.36 0.99 -1.53
CA PHE A 11 6.23 2.33 -2.10
C PHE A 11 5.83 2.28 -3.58
N ALA A 12 6.51 1.45 -4.39
CA ALA A 12 6.18 1.31 -5.81
C ALA A 12 4.75 0.78 -6.01
N ASP A 13 4.35 -0.25 -5.27
CA ASP A 13 2.97 -0.78 -5.33
C ASP A 13 1.94 0.27 -4.87
N ALA A 14 2.27 1.05 -3.84
CA ALA A 14 1.40 2.11 -3.34
C ALA A 14 1.23 3.24 -4.36
N ALA A 15 2.32 3.69 -4.98
CA ALA A 15 2.30 4.72 -6.02
C ALA A 15 1.46 4.29 -7.22
N THR A 16 1.64 3.04 -7.71
CA THR A 16 0.81 2.48 -8.78
C THR A 16 -0.67 2.44 -8.40
N LEU A 17 -0.99 1.99 -7.18
CA LEU A 17 -2.39 1.94 -6.74
C LEU A 17 -3.01 3.33 -6.58
N ILE A 18 -2.27 4.32 -6.10
CA ILE A 18 -2.73 5.70 -5.99
C ILE A 18 -2.98 6.29 -7.39
N ASP A 19 -2.09 6.04 -8.34
CA ASP A 19 -2.23 6.50 -9.73
C ASP A 19 -3.47 5.88 -10.41
N GLU A 20 -3.67 4.56 -10.24
CA GLU A 20 -4.77 3.83 -10.88
C GLU A 20 -6.15 4.07 -10.22
N TYR A 21 -6.19 4.19 -8.89
CA TYR A 21 -7.44 4.15 -8.11
C TYR A 21 -7.70 5.42 -7.28
N GLY A 22 -6.74 6.34 -7.18
CA GLY A 22 -6.88 7.56 -6.38
C GLY A 22 -7.27 7.28 -4.93
N ALA A 23 -8.37 7.90 -4.47
CA ALA A 23 -8.90 7.72 -3.12
C ALA A 23 -9.25 6.27 -2.76
N GLU A 24 -9.48 5.41 -3.77
CA GLU A 24 -9.85 4.00 -3.58
C GLU A 24 -8.64 3.07 -3.43
N ALA A 25 -7.42 3.59 -3.60
CA ALA A 25 -6.19 2.80 -3.56
C ALA A 25 -6.04 1.96 -2.29
N GLY A 26 -6.35 2.54 -1.12
CA GLY A 26 -6.30 1.82 0.16
C GLY A 26 -7.32 0.69 0.25
N ARG A 27 -8.52 0.89 -0.31
CA ARG A 27 -9.55 -0.16 -0.39
C ARG A 27 -9.13 -1.29 -1.32
N GLU A 28 -8.53 -0.96 -2.46
CA GLU A 28 -8.04 -1.97 -3.41
C GLU A 28 -6.88 -2.78 -2.82
N ALA A 29 -5.92 -2.16 -2.13
CA ALA A 29 -4.86 -2.86 -1.40
C ALA A 29 -5.45 -3.85 -0.36
N LYS A 30 -6.42 -3.41 0.44
CA LYS A 30 -7.11 -4.26 1.43
C LYS A 30 -7.86 -5.44 0.79
N LYS A 31 -8.47 -5.22 -0.37
CA LYS A 31 -9.16 -6.27 -1.14
C LYS A 31 -8.18 -7.33 -1.64
N ARG A 32 -7.04 -6.91 -2.20
CA ARG A 32 -5.95 -7.81 -2.63
C ARG A 32 -5.33 -8.57 -1.46
N ALA A 33 -5.22 -7.94 -0.29
CA ALA A 33 -4.80 -8.60 0.95
C ALA A 33 -5.79 -9.70 1.35
N SER A 34 -7.09 -9.37 1.41
CA SER A 34 -8.15 -10.33 1.77
C SER A 34 -8.14 -11.53 0.82
N ARG A 35 -8.07 -11.30 -0.49
CA ARG A 35 -7.98 -12.37 -1.49
C ARG A 35 -6.73 -13.25 -1.29
N SER A 36 -5.60 -12.65 -0.94
CA SER A 36 -4.35 -13.40 -0.68
C SER A 36 -4.49 -14.29 0.56
N ARG A 37 -5.17 -13.80 1.61
CA ARG A 37 -5.50 -14.58 2.80
C ARG A 37 -6.43 -15.75 2.47
N ASP A 38 -7.46 -15.52 1.65
CA ASP A 38 -8.42 -16.55 1.27
C ASP A 38 -7.76 -17.67 0.45
N LEU A 39 -6.69 -17.34 -0.30
CA LEU A 39 -5.85 -18.30 -1.02
C LEU A 39 -4.75 -18.94 -0.16
N GLY A 40 -4.68 -18.64 1.15
CA GLY A 40 -3.63 -19.13 2.05
C GLY A 40 -2.24 -18.54 1.78
N ASN A 41 -2.14 -17.48 0.98
CA ASN A 41 -0.87 -16.86 0.61
C ASN A 41 -0.49 -15.75 1.60
N VAL A 42 0.12 -16.17 2.71
CA VAL A 42 0.53 -15.27 3.81
C VAL A 42 1.55 -14.22 3.36
N VAL A 43 2.46 -14.55 2.45
CA VAL A 43 3.48 -13.62 1.95
C VAL A 43 2.83 -12.44 1.21
N HIS A 44 1.92 -12.74 0.27
CA HIS A 44 1.20 -11.69 -0.44
C HIS A 44 0.23 -10.94 0.46
N PHE A 45 -0.41 -11.61 1.42
CA PHE A 45 -1.21 -10.92 2.43
C PHE A 45 -0.39 -9.85 3.17
N CYS A 46 0.78 -10.21 3.70
CA CYS A 46 1.65 -9.28 4.41
C CYS A 46 2.10 -8.11 3.51
N ARG A 47 2.48 -8.40 2.27
CA ARG A 47 2.85 -7.37 1.28
C ARG A 47 1.72 -6.37 1.07
N TRP A 48 0.50 -6.82 0.79
CA TRP A 48 -0.63 -5.91 0.56
C TRP A 48 -1.02 -5.11 1.80
N ARG A 49 -0.86 -5.66 3.01
CA ARG A 49 -1.07 -4.92 4.26
C ARG A 49 -0.01 -3.86 4.53
N GLU A 50 1.22 -4.08 4.06
CA GLU A 50 2.25 -3.05 4.10
C GLU A 50 1.95 -1.95 3.08
N THR A 51 1.61 -2.31 1.84
CA THR A 51 1.19 -1.35 0.80
C THR A 51 0.00 -0.51 1.24
N GLU A 52 -1.01 -1.10 1.88
CA GLU A 52 -2.18 -0.37 2.42
C GLU A 52 -1.77 0.69 3.46
N ARG A 53 -0.83 0.36 4.35
CA ARG A 53 -0.29 1.32 5.33
C ARG A 53 0.55 2.41 4.66
N MET A 54 1.32 2.04 3.63
CA MET A 54 2.11 2.99 2.83
C MET A 54 1.21 4.01 2.13
N ILE A 55 0.10 3.56 1.53
CA ILE A 55 -0.89 4.45 0.92
C ILE A 55 -1.45 5.44 1.94
N GLY A 56 -1.81 4.97 3.14
CA GLY A 56 -2.27 5.84 4.22
C GLY A 56 -1.26 6.94 4.55
N ALA A 57 0.01 6.57 4.76
CA ALA A 57 1.08 7.52 5.05
C ALA A 57 1.27 8.55 3.93
N LEU A 58 1.32 8.11 2.67
CA LEU A 58 1.49 9.00 1.51
C LEU A 58 0.31 9.96 1.31
N CYS A 59 -0.92 9.51 1.56
CA CYS A 59 -2.10 10.36 1.47
C CYS A 59 -2.19 11.36 2.64
N GLU A 60 -1.77 10.98 3.85
CA GLU A 60 -1.68 11.89 5.00
C GLU A 60 -0.57 12.94 4.80
N ASP A 61 0.59 12.56 4.27
CA ASP A 61 1.67 13.49 3.91
C ASP A 61 1.22 14.47 2.81
N ALA A 62 0.50 13.97 1.79
CA ALA A 62 -0.07 14.84 0.75
C ALA A 62 -1.10 15.85 1.30
N ALA A 63 -1.90 15.44 2.29
CA ALA A 63 -2.89 16.32 2.94
C ALA A 63 -2.22 17.37 3.85
N SER A 64 -1.13 17.02 4.54
CA SER A 64 -0.40 17.94 5.42
C SER A 64 0.53 18.90 4.68
N GLY A 65 1.08 18.49 3.53
CA GLY A 65 1.90 19.34 2.65
C GLY A 65 1.13 20.45 1.92
N ALA A 66 -0.20 20.41 1.92
CA ALA A 66 -1.05 21.45 1.32
C ALA A 66 -1.14 22.74 2.16
N ILE A 67 -0.49 22.80 3.34
CA ILE A 67 -0.32 24.03 4.11
C ILE A 67 1.09 24.59 3.84
N GLN A 68 1.23 25.35 2.76
CA GLN A 68 2.31 26.34 2.56
C GLN A 68 1.73 27.65 2.03
#